data_AF-A0A9P7KAZ2-F1
#
_entry.id   AF-A0A9P7KAZ2-F1
#
_cell.length_a   1.000
_cell.length_b   1.000
_cell.length_c   1.000
_cell.angle_alpha   90.00
_cell.angle_beta   90.00
_cell.angle_gamma   90.00
#
_symmetry.space_group_name_H-M   'P 1'
#
loop_
_entity.id
_entity.type
_entity.pdbx_description
1 polymer ?
#
loop_
_entity_poly.entity_id
_entity_poly.type
_entity_poly.pdbx_seq_one_letter_code
_entity_poly.pdbx_strand_id
1 'polypeptide(L)'
;MNVAFFDECENKLVSTKVYRFRPEKGRWRHVSAQQVAEQSGYPQPSSIILVTWNIDFQSGYVKERTNVVVRHLETYVFKCDVGQEPNPCCIMLQEVNPEALTVILENAWIRQHFQVTPISPDKLSSGVYGNVTLVTRSIVVLRASIVTFGCSSQGRGAVVADVKVSSPKAHNPRDSTLRLINTHLESLDIGIPIRGPQLNVLAALLRRKEVKGGVIAGDLNAFDRLDEHHAERLGLEDAWTTKSPSNYVNGHTWGYQDTCEFPPNRLDRIYYVEGKAYELECPKRIGVGLRAPDENGVLVAWASDHYGLSTPLRVARYINDGNRFRPQPSPPPVELPLAMKSVFATLAVIGLAASSAFAQGQLTINTPILPGNQPGAPALQSFGQVEGTSLTWTVNIAAGTSIGLTLRDSTGNTAQSAPFTVNAGGDTSCVGKDPTSSGPAPTGVPSSSAGETSATPAPSSSATPTTAAPPTTPTAPTAPATTAPATTASTSRASQPASSTSGGASGSPSPSATNSAPAKAANFGAAAIVGAVAIALLA
;
A
#
# COMPACT_ATOMS: atom_id res chain seq x y z
N MET A 1 -2.04 -20.44 27.70
CA MET A 1 -0.77 -19.70 27.81
C MET A 1 0.06 -20.06 26.59
N ASN A 2 0.32 -19.09 25.70
CA ASN A 2 1.32 -19.17 24.62
C ASN A 2 1.43 -17.75 24.06
N VAL A 3 2.42 -17.01 24.56
CA VAL A 3 2.79 -15.71 23.99
C VAL A 3 3.72 -16.03 22.83
N ALA A 4 3.19 -16.06 21.61
CA ALA A 4 4.02 -16.13 20.42
C ALA A 4 4.79 -14.80 20.33
N PHE A 5 6.07 -14.83 20.72
CA PHE A 5 6.99 -13.74 20.41
C PHE A 5 7.11 -13.69 18.88
N PHE A 6 6.98 -12.50 18.28
CA PHE A 6 7.23 -12.29 16.86
C PHE A 6 8.71 -12.51 16.45
N ASP A 7 9.55 -12.96 17.41
CA ASP A 7 10.98 -13.28 17.23
C ASP A 7 11.22 -14.63 16.50
N GLU A 8 10.21 -15.49 16.33
CA GLU A 8 10.39 -16.84 15.74
C GLU A 8 10.22 -16.92 14.21
N CYS A 9 9.77 -15.86 13.53
CA CYS A 9 9.48 -15.96 12.09
C CYS A 9 10.72 -15.63 11.22
N GLU A 10 11.32 -16.66 10.61
CA GLU A 10 12.53 -16.52 9.79
C GLU A 10 12.34 -15.61 8.55
N ASN A 11 13.06 -14.48 8.53
CA ASN A 11 13.13 -13.59 7.37
C ASN A 11 14.20 -14.07 6.38
N LYS A 12 13.87 -14.15 5.09
CA LYS A 12 14.80 -14.63 4.05
C LYS A 12 15.30 -13.48 3.19
N LEU A 13 16.61 -13.43 2.93
CA LEU A 13 17.25 -12.49 2.00
C LEU A 13 17.96 -13.27 0.89
N VAL A 14 17.37 -13.31 -0.29
CA VAL A 14 17.85 -14.11 -1.42
C VAL A 14 18.42 -13.20 -2.51
N SER A 15 19.63 -13.49 -2.98
CA SER A 15 20.23 -12.73 -4.09
C SER A 15 19.42 -12.90 -5.38
N THR A 16 19.15 -11.80 -6.09
CA THR A 16 18.48 -11.83 -7.39
C THR A 16 19.31 -11.15 -8.46
N LYS A 17 19.04 -11.51 -9.72
CA LYS A 17 19.74 -10.97 -10.89
C LYS A 17 19.01 -9.72 -11.37
N VAL A 18 19.78 -8.78 -11.93
CA VAL A 18 19.28 -7.58 -12.61
C VAL A 18 19.35 -7.83 -14.11
N TYR A 19 18.31 -7.47 -14.87
CA TYR A 19 18.19 -7.83 -16.27
C TYR A 19 18.09 -6.59 -17.18
N ARG A 20 18.73 -6.65 -18.35
CA ARG A 20 18.59 -5.66 -19.44
C ARG A 20 18.07 -6.37 -20.69
N PHE A 21 17.13 -5.75 -21.40
CA PHE A 21 16.69 -6.24 -22.70
C PHE A 21 17.82 -6.10 -23.73
N ARG A 22 18.05 -7.15 -24.52
CA ARG A 22 19.05 -7.19 -25.59
C ARG A 22 18.30 -7.26 -26.94
N PRO A 23 18.18 -6.13 -27.67
CA PRO A 23 17.46 -6.09 -28.95
C PRO A 23 17.93 -7.14 -29.95
N GLU A 24 19.26 -7.26 -30.13
CA GLU A 24 19.95 -8.29 -30.94
C GLU A 24 19.52 -9.74 -30.66
N LYS A 25 18.97 -10.01 -29.46
CA LYS A 25 18.62 -11.36 -28.98
C LYS A 25 17.12 -11.49 -28.67
N GLY A 26 16.33 -10.45 -28.94
CA GLY A 26 14.89 -10.39 -28.68
C GLY A 26 14.46 -10.64 -27.23
N ARG A 27 15.36 -10.52 -26.23
CA ARG A 27 15.07 -10.97 -24.85
C ARG A 27 15.85 -10.29 -23.74
N TRP A 28 15.29 -10.37 -22.54
CA TRP A 28 15.94 -9.99 -21.30
C TRP A 28 17.11 -10.94 -20.96
N ARG A 29 18.25 -10.35 -20.60
CA ARG A 29 19.44 -11.08 -20.12
C ARG A 29 19.97 -10.42 -18.85
N HIS A 30 20.45 -11.24 -17.91
CA HIS A 30 21.06 -10.71 -16.70
C HIS A 30 22.33 -9.91 -17.04
N VAL A 31 22.58 -8.83 -16.31
CA VAL A 31 23.84 -8.08 -16.38
C VAL A 31 24.93 -8.96 -15.74
N SER A 32 26.07 -9.12 -16.43
CA SER A 32 27.18 -9.92 -15.90
C SER A 32 28.04 -9.12 -14.92
N ALA A 33 28.78 -9.80 -14.04
CA ALA A 33 29.72 -9.15 -13.13
C ALA A 33 30.78 -8.32 -13.88
N GLN A 34 31.23 -8.80 -15.05
CA GLN A 34 32.10 -8.05 -15.96
C GLN A 34 31.44 -6.73 -16.42
N GLN A 35 30.18 -6.75 -16.84
CA GLN A 35 29.46 -5.54 -17.28
C GLN A 35 29.23 -4.55 -16.13
N VAL A 36 29.02 -5.05 -14.90
CA VAL A 36 28.97 -4.22 -13.69
C VAL A 36 30.33 -3.57 -13.42
N ALA A 37 31.43 -4.31 -13.57
CA ALA A 37 32.80 -3.80 -13.37
C ALA A 37 33.19 -2.76 -14.45
N GLU A 38 32.93 -3.06 -15.72
CA GLU A 38 33.13 -2.13 -16.85
C GLU A 38 32.36 -0.83 -16.64
N GLN A 39 31.06 -0.92 -16.34
CA GLN A 39 30.23 0.27 -16.11
C GLN A 39 30.63 1.01 -14.81
N SER A 40 31.18 0.31 -13.82
CA SER A 40 31.70 0.92 -12.59
C SER A 40 32.91 1.84 -12.82
N GLY A 41 33.60 1.74 -13.97
CA GLY A 41 34.71 2.63 -14.35
C GLY A 41 34.28 3.97 -14.97
N TYR A 42 33.00 4.13 -15.33
CA TYR A 42 32.46 5.39 -15.86
C TYR A 42 31.99 6.32 -14.73
N PRO A 43 31.85 7.64 -14.98
CA PRO A 43 31.30 8.57 -13.99
C PRO A 43 29.90 8.16 -13.52
N GLN A 44 29.73 8.03 -12.20
CA GLN A 44 28.44 7.67 -11.60
C GLN A 44 27.58 8.91 -11.36
N PRO A 45 26.23 8.81 -11.44
CA PRO A 45 25.37 9.96 -11.25
C PRO A 45 25.42 10.49 -9.81
N SER A 46 25.25 11.80 -9.66
CA SER A 46 25.22 12.51 -8.37
C SER A 46 23.81 12.81 -7.86
N SER A 47 22.78 12.46 -8.65
CA SER A 47 21.38 12.55 -8.28
C SER A 47 20.61 11.42 -8.97
N ILE A 48 19.59 10.90 -8.29
CA ILE A 48 18.67 9.89 -8.80
C ILE A 48 17.25 10.40 -8.53
N ILE A 49 16.38 10.42 -9.54
CA ILE A 49 14.95 10.63 -9.31
C ILE A 49 14.36 9.30 -8.82
N LEU A 50 13.86 9.28 -7.59
CA LEU A 50 13.13 8.15 -7.04
C LEU A 50 11.64 8.30 -7.38
N VAL A 51 11.02 7.20 -7.78
CA VAL A 51 9.57 7.08 -7.91
C VAL A 51 9.13 5.84 -7.14
N THR A 52 8.04 5.94 -6.38
CA THR A 52 7.32 4.78 -5.85
C THR A 52 5.84 4.85 -6.16
N TRP A 53 5.21 3.73 -6.50
CA TRP A 53 3.79 3.67 -6.83
C TRP A 53 3.26 2.23 -6.67
N ASN A 54 2.27 2.03 -5.81
CA ASN A 54 1.39 0.87 -5.89
C ASN A 54 0.55 0.99 -7.19
N ILE A 55 0.58 -0.04 -8.04
CA ILE A 55 -0.15 -0.04 -9.32
C ILE A 55 -1.41 -0.91 -9.31
N ASP A 56 -1.92 -1.26 -8.14
CA ASP A 56 -3.17 -2.00 -7.88
C ASP A 56 -3.34 -3.29 -8.70
N PHE A 57 -3.12 -4.43 -8.04
CA PHE A 57 -3.20 -5.75 -8.70
C PHE A 57 -4.64 -6.23 -8.91
N GLN A 58 -5.61 -5.61 -8.22
CA GLN A 58 -6.98 -6.10 -8.07
C GLN A 58 -7.90 -5.61 -9.19
N SER A 59 -7.78 -4.34 -9.58
CA SER A 59 -8.63 -3.75 -10.62
C SER A 59 -8.32 -4.30 -12.01
N GLY A 60 -9.38 -4.58 -12.76
CA GLY A 60 -9.30 -4.98 -14.17
C GLY A 60 -8.70 -3.91 -15.09
N TYR A 61 -8.65 -4.19 -16.40
CA TYR A 61 -7.94 -3.36 -17.40
C TYR A 61 -6.43 -3.23 -17.12
N VAL A 62 -5.81 -4.31 -16.63
CA VAL A 62 -4.41 -4.34 -16.16
C VAL A 62 -3.46 -3.84 -17.25
N LYS A 63 -3.66 -4.26 -18.51
CA LYS A 63 -2.89 -3.79 -19.67
C LYS A 63 -3.01 -2.29 -19.88
N GLU A 64 -4.23 -1.75 -19.92
CA GLU A 64 -4.49 -0.33 -20.18
C GLU A 64 -3.94 0.54 -19.03
N ARG A 65 -4.18 0.11 -17.78
CA ARG A 65 -3.69 0.75 -16.55
C ARG A 65 -2.17 0.77 -16.48
N THR A 66 -1.51 -0.37 -16.71
CA THR A 66 -0.05 -0.45 -16.72
C THR A 66 0.56 0.40 -17.83
N ASN A 67 -0.04 0.42 -19.02
CA ASN A 67 0.41 1.28 -20.11
C ASN A 67 0.27 2.78 -19.79
N VAL A 68 -0.85 3.23 -19.21
CA VAL A 68 -1.01 4.65 -18.85
C VAL A 68 -0.07 5.05 -17.70
N VAL A 69 0.20 4.17 -16.74
CA VAL A 69 1.21 4.38 -15.69
C VAL A 69 2.59 4.59 -16.32
N VAL A 70 3.06 3.66 -17.16
CA VAL A 70 4.39 3.77 -17.80
C VAL A 70 4.48 5.00 -18.70
N ARG A 71 3.42 5.31 -19.46
CA ARG A 71 3.37 6.52 -20.29
C ARG A 71 3.40 7.81 -19.46
N HIS A 72 2.71 7.84 -18.32
CA HIS A 72 2.72 8.99 -17.42
C HIS A 72 4.12 9.21 -16.81
N LEU A 73 4.81 8.14 -16.45
CA LEU A 73 6.20 8.19 -15.98
C LEU A 73 7.10 8.78 -17.07
N GLU A 74 7.05 8.24 -18.30
CA GLU A 74 7.82 8.73 -19.45
C GLU A 74 7.58 10.24 -19.71
N THR A 75 6.33 10.67 -19.94
CA THR A 75 6.07 12.02 -20.47
C THR A 75 5.87 13.10 -19.42
N TYR A 76 5.29 12.79 -18.25
CA TYR A 76 4.97 13.81 -17.24
C TYR A 76 6.01 13.87 -16.12
N VAL A 77 6.48 12.70 -15.64
CA VAL A 77 7.43 12.63 -14.52
C VAL A 77 8.86 12.85 -14.99
N PHE A 78 9.31 12.09 -15.99
CA PHE A 78 10.67 12.21 -16.53
C PHE A 78 10.79 13.21 -17.69
N LYS A 79 9.65 13.59 -18.30
CA LYS A 79 9.58 14.56 -19.41
C LYS A 79 10.45 14.16 -20.60
N CYS A 80 10.43 12.87 -20.93
CA CYS A 80 11.08 12.32 -22.11
C CYS A 80 10.29 12.67 -23.37
N ASP A 81 10.99 13.21 -24.37
CA ASP A 81 10.58 13.11 -25.77
C ASP A 81 10.64 11.65 -26.24
N VAL A 82 10.03 11.35 -27.39
CA VAL A 82 9.91 9.98 -27.91
C VAL A 82 11.29 9.33 -28.11
N GLY A 83 11.55 8.27 -27.34
CA GLY A 83 12.83 7.53 -27.40
C GLY A 83 14.01 8.18 -26.66
N GLN A 84 13.77 9.25 -25.89
CA GLN A 84 14.77 9.91 -25.07
C GLN A 84 15.05 9.12 -23.77
N GLU A 85 16.33 9.00 -23.37
CA GLU A 85 16.67 8.45 -22.05
C GLU A 85 16.20 9.41 -20.94
N PRO A 86 15.52 8.92 -19.89
CA PRO A 86 15.21 9.71 -18.72
C PRO A 86 16.49 10.11 -17.96
N ASN A 87 16.40 11.20 -17.19
CA ASN A 87 17.40 11.47 -16.16
C ASN A 87 17.58 10.25 -15.23
N PRO A 88 18.78 10.01 -14.66
CA PRO A 88 19.04 8.86 -13.81
C PRO A 88 17.95 8.66 -12.75
N CYS A 89 17.27 7.51 -12.79
CA CYS A 89 16.09 7.27 -11.96
C CYS A 89 15.96 5.81 -11.50
N CYS A 90 15.18 5.63 -10.43
CA CYS A 90 14.76 4.34 -9.91
C CYS A 90 13.25 4.37 -9.67
N ILE A 91 12.52 3.49 -10.34
CA ILE A 91 11.07 3.33 -10.26
C ILE A 91 10.78 2.07 -9.44
N MET A 92 10.03 2.24 -8.37
CA MET A 92 9.66 1.20 -7.42
C MET A 92 8.16 0.95 -7.51
N LEU A 93 7.76 -0.14 -8.16
CA LEU A 93 6.35 -0.51 -8.30
C LEU A 93 5.98 -1.57 -7.27
N GLN A 94 4.82 -1.41 -6.63
CA GLN A 94 4.16 -2.41 -5.79
C GLN A 94 2.91 -2.95 -6.50
N GLU A 95 2.38 -4.08 -6.03
CA GLU A 95 1.20 -4.74 -6.64
C GLU A 95 1.31 -5.07 -8.13
N VAL A 96 2.51 -5.38 -8.60
CA VAL A 96 2.71 -5.85 -9.97
C VAL A 96 2.31 -7.32 -10.06
N ASN A 97 1.19 -7.63 -10.72
CA ASN A 97 0.77 -8.99 -11.07
C ASN A 97 1.48 -9.50 -12.36
N PRO A 98 1.36 -10.78 -12.74
CA PRO A 98 2.04 -11.35 -13.91
C PRO A 98 1.69 -10.68 -15.25
N GLU A 99 0.47 -10.16 -15.41
CA GLU A 99 0.05 -9.45 -16.62
C GLU A 99 0.69 -8.06 -16.69
N ALA A 100 0.62 -7.28 -15.60
CA ALA A 100 1.31 -6.00 -15.48
C ALA A 100 2.83 -6.15 -15.68
N LEU A 101 3.44 -7.19 -15.10
CA LEU A 101 4.85 -7.52 -15.30
C LEU A 101 5.16 -7.79 -16.78
N THR A 102 4.28 -8.49 -17.50
CA THR A 102 4.44 -8.75 -18.93
C THR A 102 4.42 -7.43 -19.72
N VAL A 103 3.43 -6.56 -19.48
CA VAL A 103 3.32 -5.24 -20.13
C VAL A 103 4.54 -4.35 -19.85
N ILE A 104 5.02 -4.33 -18.61
CA ILE A 104 6.27 -3.65 -18.19
C ILE A 104 7.49 -4.18 -18.97
N LEU A 105 7.61 -5.50 -19.11
CA LEU A 105 8.73 -6.15 -19.80
C LEU A 105 8.62 -6.11 -21.34
N GLU A 106 7.45 -5.74 -21.88
CA GLU A 106 7.20 -5.57 -23.31
C GLU A 106 7.33 -4.13 -23.80
N ASN A 107 7.06 -3.15 -22.92
CA ASN A 107 7.14 -1.73 -23.23
C ASN A 107 8.52 -1.31 -23.82
N ALA A 108 8.49 -0.58 -24.94
CA ALA A 108 9.68 -0.22 -25.70
C ALA A 108 10.64 0.71 -24.94
N TRP A 109 10.11 1.75 -24.27
CA TRP A 109 10.90 2.70 -23.48
C TRP A 109 11.60 1.99 -22.30
N ILE A 110 10.89 1.11 -21.60
CA ILE A 110 11.46 0.27 -20.53
C ILE A 110 12.55 -0.66 -21.08
N ARG A 111 12.28 -1.38 -22.18
CA ARG A 111 13.26 -2.23 -22.85
C ARG A 111 14.51 -1.45 -23.27
N GLN A 112 14.37 -0.23 -23.74
CA GLN A 112 15.48 0.60 -24.25
C GLN A 112 16.35 1.17 -23.12
N HIS A 113 15.73 1.77 -22.09
CA HIS A 113 16.44 2.63 -21.13
C HIS A 113 16.66 2.02 -19.74
N PHE A 114 15.97 0.92 -19.38
CA PHE A 114 16.00 0.38 -18.04
C PHE A 114 16.70 -0.97 -17.90
N GLN A 115 17.05 -1.28 -16.66
CA GLN A 115 17.32 -2.60 -16.14
C GLN A 115 16.30 -2.93 -15.05
N VAL A 116 15.82 -4.17 -15.00
CA VAL A 116 14.63 -4.56 -14.20
C VAL A 116 14.95 -5.75 -13.29
N THR A 117 14.39 -5.75 -12.09
CA THR A 117 14.38 -6.93 -11.20
C THR A 117 13.20 -6.90 -10.20
N PRO A 118 12.57 -8.06 -9.90
CA PRO A 118 12.62 -9.31 -10.67
C PRO A 118 12.00 -9.16 -12.07
N ILE A 119 12.14 -10.19 -12.91
CA ILE A 119 11.49 -10.25 -14.24
C ILE A 119 10.68 -11.55 -14.44
N SER A 120 10.39 -12.27 -13.35
CA SER A 120 9.86 -13.63 -13.38
C SER A 120 8.80 -13.77 -12.29
N PRO A 121 7.57 -14.23 -12.60
CA PRO A 121 6.46 -14.28 -11.64
C PRO A 121 6.74 -15.08 -10.36
N ASP A 122 7.57 -16.13 -10.44
CA ASP A 122 8.03 -16.95 -9.30
C ASP A 122 8.79 -16.15 -8.22
N LYS A 123 9.20 -14.91 -8.52
CA LYS A 123 9.94 -14.02 -7.62
C LYS A 123 9.10 -12.88 -7.07
N LEU A 124 7.82 -12.84 -7.40
CA LEU A 124 6.86 -11.90 -6.81
C LEU A 124 6.45 -12.43 -5.43
N SER A 125 6.60 -11.59 -4.40
CA SER A 125 6.63 -12.03 -3.00
C SER A 125 5.41 -12.83 -2.54
N SER A 126 4.20 -12.50 -3.04
CA SER A 126 2.95 -13.15 -2.63
C SER A 126 2.55 -14.35 -3.50
N GLY A 127 3.26 -14.61 -4.60
CA GLY A 127 2.86 -15.58 -5.63
C GLY A 127 1.72 -15.13 -6.56
N VAL A 128 0.96 -14.10 -6.19
CA VAL A 128 -0.12 -13.50 -7.03
C VAL A 128 0.32 -12.16 -7.62
N TYR A 129 1.06 -11.38 -6.83
CA TYR A 129 1.63 -10.08 -7.21
C TYR A 129 2.89 -9.80 -6.38
N GLY A 130 3.63 -8.74 -6.72
CA GLY A 130 4.75 -8.31 -5.89
C GLY A 130 5.39 -7.03 -6.36
N ASN A 131 6.63 -6.83 -5.94
CA ASN A 131 7.33 -5.58 -6.13
C ASN A 131 8.31 -5.70 -7.30
N VAL A 132 8.36 -4.70 -8.16
CA VAL A 132 9.29 -4.63 -9.31
C VAL A 132 10.06 -3.32 -9.26
N THR A 133 11.38 -3.42 -9.38
CA THR A 133 12.27 -2.25 -9.39
C THR A 133 12.91 -2.10 -10.76
N LEU A 134 12.74 -0.92 -11.36
CA LEU A 134 13.36 -0.52 -12.60
C LEU A 134 14.37 0.57 -12.30
N VAL A 135 15.59 0.43 -12.81
CA VAL A 135 16.67 1.40 -12.66
C VAL A 135 17.15 1.82 -14.05
N THR A 136 17.48 3.09 -14.29
CA THR A 136 18.03 3.48 -15.60
C THR A 136 19.36 2.78 -15.87
N ARG A 137 19.64 2.50 -17.14
CA ARG A 137 20.89 1.85 -17.57
C ARG A 137 22.13 2.68 -17.26
N SER A 138 21.99 4.00 -17.13
CA SER A 138 23.00 4.96 -16.68
C SER A 138 23.46 4.74 -15.23
N ILE A 139 22.67 4.10 -14.36
CA ILE A 139 23.05 3.77 -12.99
C ILE A 139 23.61 2.35 -12.90
N VAL A 140 24.75 2.17 -12.23
CA VAL A 140 25.28 0.84 -11.89
C VAL A 140 24.52 0.27 -10.69
N VAL A 141 23.82 -0.85 -10.87
CA VAL A 141 23.36 -1.70 -9.76
C VAL A 141 24.43 -2.77 -9.50
N LEU A 142 25.05 -2.72 -8.33
CA LEU A 142 26.10 -3.65 -7.89
C LEU A 142 25.53 -4.99 -7.47
N ARG A 143 24.41 -4.97 -6.74
CA ARG A 143 23.75 -6.14 -6.15
C ARG A 143 22.25 -5.91 -6.14
N ALA A 144 21.49 -6.97 -6.32
CA ALA A 144 20.06 -6.97 -6.03
C ALA A 144 19.69 -8.18 -5.15
N SER A 145 18.67 -8.05 -4.33
CA SER A 145 18.17 -9.12 -3.47
C SER A 145 16.68 -8.97 -3.23
N ILE A 146 16.03 -10.07 -2.84
CA ILE A 146 14.62 -10.10 -2.46
C ILE A 146 14.56 -10.47 -0.99
N VAL A 147 13.80 -9.70 -0.21
CA VAL A 147 13.41 -10.01 1.16
C VAL A 147 12.05 -10.68 1.12
N THR A 148 11.91 -11.82 1.81
CA THR A 148 10.63 -12.40 2.18
C THR A 148 10.48 -12.23 3.68
N PHE A 149 9.40 -11.58 4.12
CA PHE A 149 9.17 -11.36 5.55
C PHE A 149 8.58 -12.63 6.19
N GLY A 150 9.24 -13.13 7.24
CA GLY A 150 8.80 -14.33 7.94
C GLY A 150 7.43 -14.14 8.61
N CYS A 151 7.19 -12.97 9.19
CA CYS A 151 5.96 -12.65 9.92
C CYS A 151 4.76 -12.30 9.02
N SER A 152 4.88 -12.38 7.68
CA SER A 152 3.84 -11.87 6.79
C SER A 152 2.70 -12.87 6.57
N SER A 153 1.47 -12.39 6.70
CA SER A 153 0.25 -13.14 6.40
C SER A 153 -0.18 -13.04 4.94
N GLN A 154 0.23 -11.98 4.24
CA GLN A 154 -0.14 -11.66 2.85
C GLN A 154 1.01 -11.95 1.86
N GLY A 155 2.10 -12.61 2.30
CA GLY A 155 3.26 -12.89 1.45
C GLY A 155 4.06 -11.64 1.06
N ARG A 156 4.15 -10.67 1.96
CA ARG A 156 4.85 -9.39 1.75
C ARG A 156 6.37 -9.57 1.70
N GLY A 157 7.04 -8.60 1.07
CA GLY A 157 8.47 -8.62 0.88
C GLY A 157 9.04 -7.29 0.39
N ALA A 158 10.32 -7.31 -0.01
CA ALA A 158 11.00 -6.16 -0.58
C ALA A 158 11.99 -6.53 -1.68
N VAL A 159 12.15 -5.66 -2.67
CA VAL A 159 13.24 -5.71 -3.65
C VAL A 159 14.30 -4.69 -3.24
N VAL A 160 15.51 -5.18 -3.01
CA VAL A 160 16.67 -4.39 -2.58
C VAL A 160 17.62 -4.24 -3.77
N ALA A 161 18.04 -3.02 -4.08
CA ALA A 161 19.02 -2.70 -5.11
C ALA A 161 20.12 -1.79 -4.55
N ASP A 162 21.38 -2.24 -4.63
CA ASP A 162 22.54 -1.44 -4.24
C ASP A 162 23.08 -0.69 -5.47
N VAL A 163 23.01 0.63 -5.48
CA VAL A 163 23.41 1.49 -6.60
C VAL A 163 24.71 2.25 -6.32
N LYS A 164 25.56 2.43 -7.33
CA LYS A 164 26.67 3.40 -7.26
C LYS A 164 26.19 4.81 -7.57
N VAL A 165 26.72 5.78 -6.83
CA VAL A 165 26.53 7.22 -7.03
C VAL A 165 27.83 7.96 -6.75
N SER A 166 28.05 9.16 -7.30
CA SER A 166 29.24 9.98 -7.03
C SER A 166 28.92 11.29 -6.32
N SER A 167 29.80 11.74 -5.43
CA SER A 167 29.73 13.11 -4.89
C SER A 167 30.35 14.09 -5.88
N PRO A 168 29.60 15.09 -6.40
CA PRO A 168 30.03 15.93 -7.51
C PRO A 168 31.05 17.02 -7.11
N LYS A 169 31.44 17.09 -5.83
CA LYS A 169 32.10 18.26 -5.23
C LYS A 169 33.20 17.93 -4.21
N ALA A 170 33.77 16.71 -4.24
CA ALA A 170 34.92 16.34 -3.43
C ALA A 170 36.24 16.67 -4.16
N HIS A 171 37.27 17.12 -3.44
CA HIS A 171 38.64 17.30 -3.98
C HIS A 171 39.26 16.01 -4.54
N ASN A 172 38.67 14.86 -4.22
CA ASN A 172 38.94 13.58 -4.84
C ASN A 172 37.59 12.85 -4.95
N PRO A 173 36.95 12.78 -6.14
CA PRO A 173 35.64 12.15 -6.30
C PRO A 173 35.65 10.72 -5.79
N ARG A 174 34.73 10.41 -4.88
CA ARG A 174 34.55 9.06 -4.35
C ARG A 174 33.16 8.57 -4.67
N ASP A 175 33.09 7.46 -5.39
CA ASP A 175 31.87 6.70 -5.51
C ASP A 175 31.44 6.16 -4.15
N SER A 176 30.14 6.17 -3.93
CA SER A 176 29.48 5.59 -2.76
C SER A 176 28.39 4.63 -3.21
N THR A 177 28.07 3.66 -2.36
CA THR A 177 26.95 2.73 -2.60
C THR A 177 25.78 3.13 -1.73
N LEU A 178 24.62 3.36 -2.34
CA LEU A 178 23.35 3.58 -1.64
C LEU A 178 22.45 2.36 -1.83
N ARG A 179 21.65 2.04 -0.82
CA ARG A 179 20.67 0.96 -0.87
C ARG A 179 19.27 1.51 -1.15
N LEU A 180 18.64 1.05 -2.22
CA LEU A 180 17.26 1.39 -2.56
C LEU A 180 16.39 0.17 -2.28
N ILE A 181 15.34 0.32 -1.47
CA ILE A 181 14.46 -0.76 -1.03
C ILE A 181 13.03 -0.42 -1.45
N ASN A 182 12.51 -1.16 -2.43
CA ASN A 182 11.11 -1.17 -2.83
C ASN A 182 10.36 -2.19 -1.96
N THR A 183 9.35 -1.80 -1.19
CA THR A 183 8.57 -2.73 -0.36
C THR A 183 7.07 -2.50 -0.47
N HIS A 184 6.29 -3.50 -0.06
CA HIS A 184 4.87 -3.34 0.26
C HIS A 184 4.69 -3.99 1.63
N LEU A 185 4.36 -3.21 2.65
CA LEU A 185 4.19 -3.72 4.01
C LEU A 185 2.77 -4.28 4.25
N GLU A 186 2.59 -4.99 5.37
CA GLU A 186 1.34 -5.67 5.70
C GLU A 186 0.11 -4.71 5.75
N SER A 187 -0.90 -5.00 4.93
CA SER A 187 -2.08 -4.15 4.76
C SER A 187 -3.16 -4.40 5.81
N LEU A 188 -4.09 -3.45 5.93
CA LEU A 188 -5.23 -3.46 6.86
C LEU A 188 -4.80 -3.46 8.34
N ASP A 189 -5.77 -3.55 9.25
CA ASP A 189 -5.55 -3.52 10.69
C ASP A 189 -4.74 -4.73 11.19
N ILE A 190 -4.90 -5.90 10.55
CA ILE A 190 -4.07 -7.09 10.82
C ILE A 190 -2.57 -6.81 10.61
N GLY A 191 -2.24 -5.83 9.77
CA GLY A 191 -0.87 -5.41 9.53
C GLY A 191 -0.26 -4.56 10.64
N ILE A 192 -1.04 -3.86 11.47
CA ILE A 192 -0.54 -2.92 12.49
C ILE A 192 0.60 -3.52 13.35
N PRO A 193 0.46 -4.71 13.98
CA PRO A 193 1.55 -5.30 14.77
C PRO A 193 2.72 -5.86 13.92
N ILE A 194 2.52 -6.07 12.62
CA ILE A 194 3.46 -6.74 11.70
C ILE A 194 4.35 -5.72 10.95
N ARG A 195 3.81 -4.55 10.59
CA ARG A 195 4.54 -3.51 9.85
C ARG A 195 5.80 -3.02 10.56
N GLY A 196 5.75 -2.87 11.88
CA GLY A 196 6.91 -2.50 12.70
C GLY A 196 8.10 -3.47 12.58
N PRO A 197 7.91 -4.78 12.86
CA PRO A 197 8.90 -5.82 12.60
C PRO A 197 9.42 -5.85 11.16
N GLN A 198 8.54 -5.74 10.15
CA GLN A 198 8.95 -5.68 8.73
C GLN A 198 9.87 -4.48 8.46
N LEU A 199 9.48 -3.29 8.92
CA LEU A 199 10.25 -2.05 8.74
C LEU A 199 11.61 -2.14 9.46
N ASN A 200 11.69 -2.81 10.61
CA ASN A 200 12.95 -3.04 11.34
C ASN A 200 13.95 -3.87 10.50
N VAL A 201 13.49 -4.94 9.85
CA VAL A 201 14.33 -5.75 8.93
C VAL A 201 14.94 -4.85 7.85
N LEU A 202 14.14 -3.98 7.23
CA LEU A 202 14.61 -3.08 6.18
C LEU A 202 15.54 -1.98 6.71
N ALA A 203 15.25 -1.41 7.88
CA ALA A 203 16.10 -0.41 8.54
C ALA A 203 17.49 -0.98 8.88
N ALA A 204 17.56 -2.25 9.31
CA ALA A 204 18.82 -2.96 9.52
C ALA A 204 19.60 -3.17 8.21
N LEU A 205 18.92 -3.37 7.06
CA LEU A 205 19.57 -3.42 5.75
C LEU A 205 20.21 -2.08 5.36
N LEU A 206 19.58 -0.94 5.64
CA LEU A 206 20.16 0.38 5.34
C LEU A 206 21.45 0.68 6.14
N ARG A 207 21.66 -0.01 7.28
CA ARG A 207 22.78 0.20 8.21
C ARG A 207 23.98 -0.74 8.00
N ARG A 208 23.94 -1.64 7.01
CA ARG A 208 25.07 -2.54 6.74
C ARG A 208 26.30 -1.77 6.24
N LYS A 209 27.49 -2.21 6.65
CA LYS A 209 28.77 -1.49 6.44
C LYS A 209 29.15 -1.32 4.95
N GLU A 210 28.60 -2.15 4.08
CA GLU A 210 28.85 -2.11 2.64
C GLU A 210 28.11 -0.96 1.92
N VAL A 211 27.20 -0.25 2.59
CA VAL A 211 26.44 0.87 2.01
C VAL A 211 26.58 2.13 2.87
N LYS A 212 26.31 3.30 2.29
CA LYS A 212 26.40 4.61 2.95
C LYS A 212 25.04 5.14 3.43
N GLY A 213 24.12 4.22 3.74
CA GLY A 213 22.71 4.50 3.94
C GLY A 213 21.88 4.17 2.69
N GLY A 214 20.71 4.77 2.59
CA GLY A 214 19.76 4.51 1.52
C GLY A 214 18.32 4.85 1.89
N VAL A 215 17.39 4.31 1.10
CA VAL A 215 15.96 4.64 1.12
C VAL A 215 15.12 3.36 1.16
N ILE A 216 14.04 3.39 1.95
CA ILE A 216 12.90 2.48 1.92
C ILE A 216 11.73 3.27 1.35
N ALA A 217 11.17 2.82 0.23
CA ALA A 217 10.02 3.45 -0.40
C ALA A 217 9.02 2.38 -0.86
N GLY A 218 7.73 2.74 -0.84
CA GLY A 218 6.66 1.82 -1.17
C GLY A 218 5.33 2.22 -0.58
N ASP A 219 4.30 1.42 -0.87
CA ASP A 219 3.11 1.35 -0.03
C ASP A 219 3.49 0.71 1.31
N LEU A 220 3.63 1.55 2.33
CA LEU A 220 3.97 1.11 3.67
C LEU A 220 2.74 0.81 4.52
N ASN A 221 1.53 0.93 3.96
CA ASN A 221 0.25 0.80 4.66
C ASN A 221 0.20 1.61 5.97
N ALA A 222 0.89 2.76 5.99
CA ALA A 222 1.22 3.50 7.20
C ALA A 222 0.10 4.49 7.59
N PHE A 223 -1.08 3.95 7.89
CA PHE A 223 -2.29 4.70 8.24
C PHE A 223 -2.49 4.92 9.74
N ASP A 224 -1.88 4.10 10.60
CA ASP A 224 -2.04 4.18 12.05
C ASP A 224 -0.95 5.03 12.71
N ARG A 225 -1.23 5.59 13.90
CA ARG A 225 -0.24 6.37 14.66
C ARG A 225 1.00 5.55 15.04
N LEU A 226 0.87 4.23 15.25
CA LEU A 226 2.01 3.36 15.53
C LEU A 226 3.00 3.32 14.37
N ASP A 227 2.54 3.43 13.11
CA ASP A 227 3.41 3.39 11.92
C ASP A 227 4.41 4.55 11.88
N GLU A 228 4.04 5.71 12.42
CA GLU A 228 4.93 6.86 12.62
C GLU A 228 5.94 6.59 13.74
N HIS A 229 5.47 6.10 14.89
CA HIS A 229 6.32 5.74 16.02
C HIS A 229 7.27 4.57 15.70
N HIS A 230 6.96 3.73 14.71
CA HIS A 230 7.87 2.70 14.21
C HIS A 230 9.05 3.33 13.46
N ALA A 231 8.82 4.26 12.54
CA ALA A 231 9.90 4.95 11.82
C ALA A 231 10.82 5.73 12.75
N GLU A 232 10.25 6.52 13.68
CA GLU A 232 11.01 7.33 14.64
C GLU A 232 11.89 6.46 15.56
N ARG A 233 11.32 5.40 16.17
CA ARG A 233 12.09 4.47 17.02
C ARG A 233 13.18 3.72 16.25
N LEU A 234 12.96 3.47 14.97
CA LEU A 234 13.95 2.85 14.08
C LEU A 234 14.97 3.85 13.55
N GLY A 235 14.93 5.13 13.95
CA GLY A 235 15.86 6.16 13.48
C GLY A 235 15.79 6.36 11.97
N LEU A 236 14.58 6.34 11.42
CA LEU A 236 14.28 6.63 10.03
C LEU A 236 13.60 8.00 9.93
N GLU A 237 14.03 8.81 8.98
CA GLU A 237 13.39 10.08 8.66
C GLU A 237 12.40 9.90 7.50
N ASP A 238 11.28 10.62 7.57
CA ASP A 238 10.30 10.71 6.48
C ASP A 238 10.66 11.87 5.55
N ALA A 239 10.80 11.58 4.26
CA ALA A 239 11.04 12.62 3.25
C ALA A 239 9.86 13.60 3.15
N TRP A 240 8.64 13.21 3.56
CA TRP A 240 7.52 14.14 3.70
C TRP A 240 7.68 15.03 4.95
N THR A 241 8.29 16.19 4.76
CA THR A 241 8.59 17.15 5.83
C THR A 241 7.44 18.12 6.14
N THR A 242 6.34 18.11 5.37
CA THR A 242 5.23 19.04 5.55
C THR A 242 4.30 18.59 6.68
N LYS A 243 4.60 19.05 7.90
CA LYS A 243 3.85 18.75 9.14
C LYS A 243 2.71 19.73 9.48
N SER A 244 2.39 20.71 8.63
CA SER A 244 1.24 21.61 8.87
C SER A 244 -0.08 20.85 8.71
N PRO A 245 -1.02 20.93 9.68
CA PRO A 245 -2.34 20.30 9.56
C PRO A 245 -3.11 20.71 8.30
N SER A 246 -2.98 21.98 7.88
CA SER A 246 -3.60 22.50 6.66
C SER A 246 -3.14 21.80 5.37
N ASN A 247 -1.94 21.21 5.41
CA ASN A 247 -1.25 20.66 4.24
C ASN A 247 -1.10 19.13 4.32
N TYR A 248 -1.54 18.50 5.41
CA TYR A 248 -1.44 17.04 5.59
C TYR A 248 -2.19 16.27 4.48
N VAL A 249 -3.34 16.80 4.05
CA VAL A 249 -4.14 16.27 2.90
C VAL A 249 -3.39 16.31 1.56
N ASN A 250 -2.34 17.11 1.44
CA ASN A 250 -1.46 17.11 0.26
C ASN A 250 -0.45 15.96 0.27
N GLY A 251 -0.24 15.34 1.43
CA GLY A 251 0.56 14.14 1.60
C GLY A 251 -0.24 12.84 1.39
N HIS A 252 -1.58 12.88 1.40
CA HIS A 252 -2.40 11.70 1.17
C HIS A 252 -2.13 11.09 -0.22
N THR A 253 -1.94 9.77 -0.26
CA THR A 253 -1.63 9.02 -1.48
C THR A 253 -2.72 8.04 -1.87
N TRP A 254 -3.75 7.84 -1.04
CA TRP A 254 -4.80 6.85 -1.28
C TRP A 254 -6.19 7.34 -0.89
N GLY A 255 -7.23 6.76 -1.50
CA GLY A 255 -8.63 6.89 -1.08
C GLY A 255 -9.45 7.97 -1.80
N TYR A 256 -8.98 8.50 -2.94
CA TYR A 256 -9.69 9.56 -3.69
C TYR A 256 -10.33 9.11 -5.01
N GLN A 257 -9.87 7.99 -5.56
CA GLN A 257 -10.25 7.54 -6.90
C GLN A 257 -11.64 6.92 -6.90
N ASP A 258 -11.88 6.01 -5.96
CA ASP A 258 -13.15 5.32 -5.80
C ASP A 258 -13.66 5.47 -4.36
N THR A 259 -14.98 5.42 -4.19
CA THR A 259 -15.62 5.51 -2.87
C THR A 259 -15.39 4.22 -2.08
N CYS A 260 -14.62 4.30 -1.01
CA CYS A 260 -14.46 3.22 -0.04
C CYS A 260 -14.96 3.65 1.36
N GLU A 261 -15.07 2.69 2.28
CA GLU A 261 -15.49 2.93 3.66
C GLU A 261 -14.44 3.69 4.48
N PHE A 262 -13.17 3.62 4.06
CA PHE A 262 -12.04 4.22 4.77
C PHE A 262 -11.76 5.66 4.32
N PRO A 263 -11.36 6.56 5.23
CA PRO A 263 -11.00 7.92 4.86
C PRO A 263 -9.68 7.96 4.06
N PRO A 264 -9.51 8.94 3.15
CA PRO A 264 -8.25 9.13 2.42
C PRO A 264 -7.06 9.32 3.37
N ASN A 265 -5.92 8.72 3.05
CA ASN A 265 -4.74 8.71 3.94
C ASN A 265 -3.40 8.62 3.16
N ARG A 266 -2.27 8.63 3.88
CA ARG A 266 -0.90 8.55 3.36
C ARG A 266 -0.28 7.18 3.63
N LEU A 267 -0.62 6.22 2.78
CA LEU A 267 -0.13 4.84 2.87
C LEU A 267 1.31 4.72 2.34
N ASP A 268 1.57 5.39 1.21
CA ASP A 268 2.87 5.40 0.55
C ASP A 268 3.81 6.41 1.22
N ARG A 269 5.04 5.98 1.52
CA ARG A 269 6.04 6.81 2.20
C ARG A 269 7.44 6.54 1.65
N ILE A 270 8.35 7.48 1.93
CA ILE A 270 9.76 7.41 1.54
C ILE A 270 10.59 7.69 2.79
N TYR A 271 11.08 6.62 3.42
CA TYR A 271 11.93 6.68 4.61
C TYR A 271 13.40 6.56 4.27
N TYR A 272 14.27 7.26 5.00
CA TYR A 272 15.72 7.17 4.83
C TYR A 272 16.46 7.26 6.17
N VAL A 273 17.73 6.86 6.18
CA VAL A 273 18.61 7.10 7.34
C VAL A 273 19.28 8.47 7.16
N GLU A 274 19.21 9.36 8.14
CA GLU A 274 19.93 10.63 8.09
C GLU A 274 21.45 10.39 8.06
N GLY A 275 22.16 11.11 7.19
CA GLY A 275 23.60 11.10 7.13
C GLY A 275 24.12 11.92 5.97
N LYS A 276 25.21 12.69 6.20
CA LYS A 276 25.81 13.69 5.29
C LYS A 276 26.29 13.17 3.91
N ALA A 277 25.91 11.97 3.51
CA ALA A 277 26.22 11.38 2.21
C ALA A 277 25.16 11.67 1.14
N TYR A 278 23.89 11.88 1.51
CA TYR A 278 22.82 12.21 0.57
C TYR A 278 21.68 12.98 1.26
N GLU A 279 20.87 13.65 0.44
CA GLU A 279 19.70 14.44 0.81
C GLU A 279 18.52 14.01 -0.07
N LEU A 280 17.30 14.07 0.45
CA LEU A 280 16.06 13.89 -0.32
C LEU A 280 15.25 15.19 -0.28
N GLU A 281 14.63 15.55 -1.41
CA GLU A 281 13.63 16.61 -1.44
C GLU A 281 12.26 16.10 -0.96
N CYS A 282 11.36 17.00 -0.56
CA CYS A 282 9.99 16.62 -0.19
C CYS A 282 9.27 15.97 -1.39
N PRO A 283 8.71 14.75 -1.27
CA PRO A 283 8.07 14.07 -2.38
C PRO A 283 6.86 14.82 -2.95
N LYS A 284 6.66 14.67 -4.27
CA LYS A 284 5.50 15.18 -5.00
C LYS A 284 4.62 14.02 -5.43
N ARG A 285 3.30 14.19 -5.31
CA ARG A 285 2.33 13.23 -5.84
C ARG A 285 2.32 13.25 -7.37
N ILE A 286 2.20 12.07 -7.98
CA ILE A 286 2.07 11.84 -9.42
C ILE A 286 0.85 10.95 -9.68
N GLY A 287 0.35 10.89 -10.92
CA GLY A 287 -0.84 10.09 -11.26
C GLY A 287 -2.17 10.61 -10.69
N VAL A 288 -2.21 11.79 -10.05
CA VAL A 288 -3.44 12.39 -9.53
C VAL A 288 -4.45 12.61 -10.65
N GLY A 289 -5.62 11.96 -10.55
CA GLY A 289 -6.66 12.00 -11.57
C GLY A 289 -6.37 11.21 -12.85
N LEU A 290 -5.31 10.40 -12.89
CA LEU A 290 -4.92 9.66 -14.08
C LEU A 290 -5.86 8.47 -14.34
N ARG A 291 -6.45 8.43 -15.55
CA ARG A 291 -7.33 7.35 -16.00
C ARG A 291 -6.76 6.65 -17.23
N ALA A 292 -6.97 5.35 -17.31
CA ALA A 292 -6.56 4.49 -18.41
C ALA A 292 -7.58 4.57 -19.56
N PRO A 293 -7.17 4.94 -20.78
CA PRO A 293 -7.99 4.79 -21.98
C PRO A 293 -7.91 3.36 -22.54
N ASP A 294 -8.99 2.90 -23.18
CA ASP A 294 -8.99 1.74 -24.06
C ASP A 294 -8.34 2.06 -25.44
N GLU A 295 -8.35 1.09 -26.35
CA GLU A 295 -7.81 1.23 -27.72
C GLU A 295 -8.57 2.28 -28.57
N ASN A 296 -9.77 2.70 -28.15
CA ASN A 296 -10.58 3.75 -28.79
C ASN A 296 -10.42 5.13 -28.11
N GLY A 297 -9.65 5.23 -27.03
CA GLY A 297 -9.48 6.46 -26.24
C GLY A 297 -10.54 6.67 -25.15
N VAL A 298 -11.43 5.71 -24.90
CA VAL A 298 -12.48 5.79 -23.87
C VAL A 298 -11.88 5.46 -22.50
N LEU A 299 -12.10 6.31 -21.50
CA LEU A 299 -11.56 6.11 -20.15
C LEU A 299 -12.30 4.96 -19.43
N VAL A 300 -11.61 3.84 -19.21
CA VAL A 300 -12.17 2.60 -18.66
C VAL A 300 -11.89 2.39 -17.18
N ALA A 301 -10.76 2.85 -16.66
CA ALA A 301 -10.36 2.64 -15.27
C ALA A 301 -9.49 3.78 -14.72
N TRP A 302 -9.28 3.84 -13.40
CA TRP A 302 -8.19 4.61 -12.82
C TRP A 302 -6.85 3.93 -13.08
N ALA A 303 -5.77 4.70 -13.21
CA ALA A 303 -4.42 4.14 -13.36
C ALA A 303 -4.04 3.27 -12.14
N SER A 304 -4.41 3.72 -10.94
CA SER A 304 -4.47 2.98 -9.67
C SER A 304 -5.30 3.82 -8.69
N ASP A 305 -5.85 3.18 -7.66
CA ASP A 305 -6.42 3.78 -6.44
C ASP A 305 -5.37 4.51 -5.56
N HIS A 306 -4.08 4.24 -5.76
CA HIS A 306 -2.95 5.01 -5.24
C HIS A 306 -2.47 6.11 -6.19
N TYR A 307 -2.03 7.23 -5.61
CA TYR A 307 -1.16 8.22 -6.23
C TYR A 307 0.31 7.84 -5.99
N GLY A 308 1.11 7.84 -7.04
CA GLY A 308 2.55 7.63 -6.90
C GLY A 308 3.23 8.82 -6.22
N LEU A 309 4.45 8.61 -5.72
CA LEU A 309 5.33 9.65 -5.20
C LEU A 309 6.60 9.75 -6.06
N SER A 310 7.08 10.97 -6.27
CA SER A 310 8.36 11.24 -6.93
C SER A 310 9.21 12.22 -6.11
N THR A 311 10.50 11.92 -5.92
CA THR A 311 11.46 12.82 -5.26
C THR A 311 12.88 12.70 -5.83
N PRO A 312 13.60 13.81 -6.07
CA PRO A 312 15.05 13.80 -6.23
C PRO A 312 15.78 13.37 -4.95
N LEU A 313 16.60 12.32 -5.06
CA LEU A 313 17.71 12.04 -4.16
C LEU A 313 18.98 12.68 -4.73
N ARG A 314 19.79 13.33 -3.88
CA ARG A 314 21.04 14.00 -4.27
C ARG A 314 22.18 13.56 -3.37
N VAL A 315 23.36 13.28 -3.93
CA VAL A 315 24.56 12.98 -3.14
C VAL A 315 25.11 14.29 -2.57
N ALA A 316 25.17 14.38 -1.25
CA ALA A 316 25.63 15.55 -0.53
C ALA A 316 27.16 15.69 -0.58
N ARG A 317 27.67 16.87 -0.24
CA ARG A 317 29.11 17.08 -0.05
C ARG A 317 29.57 16.30 1.19
N TYR A 318 30.60 15.47 1.03
CA TYR A 318 31.42 15.02 2.16
C TYR A 318 31.92 16.26 2.93
N ILE A 319 31.33 16.55 4.09
CA ILE A 319 31.99 17.38 5.09
C ILE A 319 33.07 16.50 5.71
N ASN A 320 34.30 17.01 5.68
CA ASN A 320 35.47 16.30 6.15
C ASN A 320 35.45 16.31 7.68
N ASP A 321 34.77 15.36 8.31
CA ASP A 321 34.69 15.21 9.77
C ASP A 321 36.04 14.72 10.33
N GLY A 322 37.02 15.63 10.33
CA GLY A 322 38.23 15.56 11.16
C GLY A 322 37.92 15.72 12.65
N ASN A 323 36.67 16.02 13.01
CA ASN A 323 36.15 15.87 14.35
C ASN A 323 35.67 14.44 14.55
N ARG A 324 36.27 13.75 15.53
CA ARG A 324 36.00 12.34 15.86
C ARG A 324 34.50 12.08 15.95
N PHE A 325 34.01 11.17 15.10
CA PHE A 325 32.76 10.47 15.35
C PHE A 325 32.93 9.71 16.67
N ARG A 326 32.42 10.24 17.78
CA ARG A 326 32.14 9.38 18.94
C ARG A 326 31.07 8.40 18.45
N PRO A 327 31.28 7.07 18.51
CA PRO A 327 30.14 6.18 18.43
C PRO A 327 29.21 6.57 19.58
N GLN A 328 27.99 6.98 19.26
CA GLN A 328 26.92 6.93 20.24
C GLN A 328 26.87 5.48 20.74
N PRO A 329 26.95 5.23 22.05
CA PRO A 329 26.75 3.88 22.56
C PRO A 329 25.38 3.39 22.09
N SER A 330 25.26 2.09 21.83
CA SER A 330 23.96 1.45 21.68
C SER A 330 23.05 1.92 22.83
N PRO A 331 21.80 2.34 22.57
CA PRO A 331 20.90 2.67 23.66
C PRO A 331 20.83 1.47 24.61
N PRO A 332 20.87 1.69 25.95
CA PRO A 332 20.69 0.60 26.89
C PRO A 332 19.33 -0.06 26.62
N PRO A 333 19.16 -1.36 26.95
CA PRO A 333 17.83 -1.98 26.92
C PRO A 333 16.88 -1.14 27.78
N VAL A 334 15.85 -0.58 27.15
CA VAL A 334 14.91 0.32 27.82
C VAL A 334 13.93 -0.52 28.62
N GLU A 335 14.15 -0.59 29.94
CA GLU A 335 13.05 -0.90 30.87
C GLU A 335 11.95 0.15 30.68
N LEU A 336 10.72 -0.32 30.46
CA LEU A 336 9.55 0.53 30.19
C LEU A 336 9.22 1.40 31.42
N PRO A 337 9.35 2.75 31.36
CA PRO A 337 8.88 3.62 32.41
C PRO A 337 7.35 3.74 32.32
N LEU A 338 6.69 3.62 33.47
CA LEU A 338 5.25 3.62 33.59
C LEU A 338 4.64 5.02 33.30
N ALA A 339 3.57 5.03 32.52
CA ALA A 339 2.53 6.08 32.44
C ALA A 339 2.93 7.54 32.09
N MET A 340 2.52 7.96 30.88
CA MET A 340 1.94 9.30 30.68
C MET A 340 0.49 9.17 30.22
N LYS A 341 -0.41 9.86 30.93
CA LYS A 341 -1.86 9.80 30.74
C LYS A 341 -2.26 10.60 29.50
N SER A 342 -3.09 10.03 28.64
CA SER A 342 -3.74 10.73 27.52
C SER A 342 -5.25 10.51 27.60
N VAL A 343 -6.02 11.55 27.30
CA VAL A 343 -7.48 11.60 27.52
C VAL A 343 -8.19 11.39 26.18
N PHE A 344 -8.81 10.23 25.98
CA PHE A 344 -9.74 9.98 24.88
C PHE A 344 -10.86 9.03 25.33
N ALA A 345 -12.12 9.42 25.12
CA ALA A 345 -13.27 8.53 25.25
C ALA A 345 -13.21 7.46 24.14
N THR A 346 -13.62 6.22 24.44
CA THR A 346 -13.36 5.06 23.58
C THR A 346 -14.62 4.25 23.37
N LEU A 347 -15.09 4.11 22.13
CA LEU A 347 -15.84 2.92 21.73
C LEU A 347 -14.82 1.80 21.47
N ALA A 348 -15.01 0.64 22.09
CA ALA A 348 -14.16 -0.53 21.87
C ALA A 348 -14.86 -1.52 20.94
N VAL A 349 -14.19 -1.91 19.86
CA VAL A 349 -14.57 -3.05 19.03
C VAL A 349 -13.54 -4.15 19.28
N ILE A 350 -13.99 -5.32 19.76
CA ILE A 350 -13.12 -6.46 20.06
C ILE A 350 -13.52 -7.63 19.17
N GLY A 351 -12.70 -7.96 18.17
CA GLY A 351 -12.91 -9.10 17.28
C GLY A 351 -12.33 -10.39 17.86
N LEU A 352 -13.13 -11.45 17.96
CA LEU A 352 -12.66 -12.81 18.21
C LEU A 352 -12.79 -13.62 16.91
N ALA A 353 -11.68 -14.09 16.36
CA ALA A 353 -11.67 -14.97 15.19
C ALA A 353 -11.59 -16.44 15.64
N ALA A 354 -12.58 -17.25 15.26
CA ALA A 354 -12.62 -18.67 15.57
C ALA A 354 -12.31 -19.50 14.31
N SER A 355 -11.19 -20.23 14.31
CA SER A 355 -10.75 -21.04 13.18
C SER A 355 -11.36 -22.46 13.19
N SER A 356 -11.79 -22.91 12.01
CA SER A 356 -12.06 -24.32 11.65
C SER A 356 -12.97 -25.15 12.56
N ALA A 357 -14.27 -24.81 12.57
CA ALA A 357 -15.39 -25.76 12.77
C ALA A 357 -16.77 -25.15 12.41
N PHE A 358 -16.88 -23.82 12.28
CA PHE A 358 -18.14 -23.07 12.25
C PHE A 358 -18.83 -22.97 10.87
N ALA A 359 -18.61 -23.94 9.99
CA ALA A 359 -19.36 -24.02 8.74
C ALA A 359 -20.60 -24.92 8.94
N GLN A 360 -21.78 -24.41 8.54
CA GLN A 360 -23.09 -25.10 8.43
C GLN A 360 -24.08 -25.03 9.60
N GLY A 361 -23.85 -24.21 10.63
CA GLY A 361 -24.85 -23.93 11.68
C GLY A 361 -25.15 -22.44 11.84
N GLN A 362 -26.41 -22.08 12.11
CA GLN A 362 -26.82 -20.74 12.51
C GLN A 362 -26.09 -20.38 13.82
N LEU A 363 -25.19 -19.40 13.78
CA LEU A 363 -24.32 -19.07 14.91
C LEU A 363 -25.14 -18.42 16.03
N THR A 364 -25.47 -19.21 17.05
CA THR A 364 -26.08 -18.75 18.30
C THR A 364 -24.97 -18.25 19.21
N ILE A 365 -24.57 -16.98 19.07
CA ILE A 365 -23.56 -16.39 19.95
C ILE A 365 -24.19 -16.21 21.34
N ASN A 366 -23.82 -17.05 22.29
CA ASN A 366 -24.05 -16.81 23.71
C ASN A 366 -22.73 -16.43 24.37
N THR A 367 -22.56 -15.12 24.63
CA THR A 367 -21.32 -14.49 25.10
C THR A 367 -21.39 -14.04 26.55
N PRO A 368 -21.24 -14.94 27.53
CA PRO A 368 -20.94 -14.54 28.89
C PRO A 368 -19.52 -13.99 28.95
N ILE A 369 -19.41 -12.73 29.36
CA ILE A 369 -18.16 -12.10 29.78
C ILE A 369 -17.89 -12.55 31.21
N LEU A 370 -16.84 -13.33 31.41
CA LEU A 370 -16.52 -13.95 32.68
C LEU A 370 -15.38 -13.19 33.38
N PRO A 371 -15.22 -13.30 34.71
CA PRO A 371 -14.01 -12.85 35.37
C PRO A 371 -12.77 -13.57 34.80
N GLY A 372 -11.68 -12.84 34.62
CA GLY A 372 -10.44 -13.37 34.04
C GLY A 372 -9.92 -14.59 34.79
N ASN A 373 -9.54 -15.64 34.06
CA ASN A 373 -9.14 -16.95 34.58
C ASN A 373 -10.23 -17.74 35.35
N GLN A 374 -11.50 -17.34 35.31
CA GLN A 374 -12.59 -18.03 36.02
C GLN A 374 -13.73 -18.46 35.07
N PRO A 375 -13.50 -19.47 34.20
CA PRO A 375 -14.47 -19.88 33.18
C PRO A 375 -15.77 -20.53 33.72
N GLY A 376 -15.87 -20.76 35.04
CA GLY A 376 -17.07 -21.26 35.72
C GLY A 376 -17.70 -20.29 36.72
N ALA A 377 -17.23 -19.04 36.80
CA ALA A 377 -17.82 -18.03 37.67
C ALA A 377 -19.09 -17.40 37.02
N PRO A 378 -19.96 -16.73 37.80
CA PRO A 378 -21.07 -15.96 37.25
C PRO A 378 -20.60 -14.93 36.23
N ALA A 379 -21.38 -14.75 35.16
CA ALA A 379 -21.05 -13.78 34.12
C ALA A 379 -21.19 -12.34 34.62
N LEU A 380 -20.17 -11.52 34.33
CA LEU A 380 -20.14 -10.08 34.59
C LEU A 380 -21.03 -9.32 33.59
N GLN A 381 -21.18 -9.85 32.39
CA GLN A 381 -22.11 -9.39 31.36
C GLN A 381 -22.53 -10.58 30.50
N SER A 382 -23.76 -10.61 30.01
CA SER A 382 -24.19 -11.53 28.95
C SER A 382 -25.06 -10.78 27.94
N PHE A 383 -25.05 -11.21 26.68
CA PHE A 383 -25.82 -10.62 25.58
C PHE A 383 -26.98 -11.50 25.12
N GLY A 384 -27.25 -12.60 25.83
CA GLY A 384 -28.22 -13.60 25.40
C GLY A 384 -27.76 -14.33 24.14
N GLN A 385 -28.71 -14.72 23.29
CA GLN A 385 -28.46 -15.29 21.97
C GLN A 385 -28.46 -14.17 20.92
N VAL A 386 -27.33 -13.98 20.25
CA VAL A 386 -27.19 -13.04 19.12
C VAL A 386 -27.03 -13.84 17.82
N GLU A 387 -27.80 -13.46 16.80
CA GLU A 387 -27.67 -14.00 15.44
C GLU A 387 -26.80 -13.07 14.59
N GLY A 388 -25.72 -13.62 14.04
CA GLY A 388 -24.78 -12.89 13.18
C GLY A 388 -23.34 -13.37 13.37
N THR A 389 -22.40 -12.74 12.66
CA THR A 389 -20.95 -13.04 12.76
C THR A 389 -20.18 -12.00 13.60
N SER A 390 -20.86 -10.98 14.13
CA SER A 390 -20.26 -9.92 14.94
C SER A 390 -21.25 -9.34 15.95
N LEU A 391 -20.72 -8.72 17.01
CA LEU A 391 -21.45 -7.98 18.03
C LEU A 391 -20.60 -6.78 18.45
N THR A 392 -21.19 -5.58 18.45
CA THR A 392 -20.55 -4.38 19.02
C THR A 392 -21.10 -4.13 20.42
N TRP A 393 -20.21 -3.87 21.39
CA TRP A 393 -20.54 -3.71 22.81
C TRP A 393 -19.90 -2.44 23.38
N THR A 394 -20.73 -1.55 23.93
CA THR A 394 -20.26 -0.45 24.77
C THR A 394 -19.82 -0.99 26.13
N VAL A 395 -18.52 -1.08 26.38
CA VAL A 395 -17.96 -1.69 27.60
C VAL A 395 -18.44 -0.96 28.86
N ASN A 396 -19.34 -1.61 29.60
CA ASN A 396 -19.98 -1.15 30.83
C ASN A 396 -19.32 -1.72 32.11
N ILE A 397 -18.25 -2.49 31.96
CA ILE A 397 -17.46 -3.04 33.07
C ILE A 397 -16.41 -2.03 33.51
N ALA A 398 -16.15 -1.93 34.82
CA ALA A 398 -15.19 -0.98 35.38
C ALA A 398 -13.74 -1.28 34.93
N ALA A 399 -12.98 -0.22 34.68
CA ALA A 399 -11.55 -0.30 34.38
C ALA A 399 -10.75 -0.99 35.49
N GLY A 400 -9.72 -1.74 35.11
CA GLY A 400 -8.93 -2.58 36.02
C GLY A 400 -9.54 -3.96 36.27
N THR A 401 -10.79 -4.22 35.86
CA THR A 401 -11.39 -5.56 35.95
C THR A 401 -10.73 -6.49 34.92
N SER A 402 -10.21 -7.64 35.38
CA SER A 402 -9.78 -8.69 34.47
C SER A 402 -10.99 -9.52 34.02
N ILE A 403 -11.16 -9.67 32.71
CA ILE A 403 -12.26 -10.38 32.07
C ILE A 403 -11.76 -11.38 31.03
N GLY A 404 -12.60 -12.36 30.69
CA GLY A 404 -12.42 -13.27 29.56
C GLY A 404 -13.69 -13.34 28.72
N LEU A 405 -13.54 -13.40 27.40
CA LEU A 405 -14.63 -13.57 26.45
C LEU A 405 -14.82 -15.06 26.19
N THR A 406 -16.06 -15.55 26.27
CA THR A 406 -16.44 -16.89 25.81
C THR A 406 -17.40 -16.75 24.64
N LEU A 407 -17.07 -17.28 23.48
CA LEU A 407 -18.05 -17.62 22.45
C LEU A 407 -18.59 -19.02 22.74
N ARG A 408 -19.89 -19.22 22.59
CA ARG A 408 -20.53 -20.52 22.46
C ARG A 408 -21.31 -20.57 21.14
N ASP A 409 -21.43 -21.72 20.50
CA ASP A 409 -22.26 -21.94 19.31
C ASP A 409 -23.57 -22.69 19.60
N SER A 410 -24.40 -22.86 18.57
CA SER A 410 -25.70 -23.57 18.62
C SER A 410 -25.58 -25.09 18.86
N THR A 411 -24.41 -25.68 18.59
CA THR A 411 -24.12 -27.09 18.92
C THR A 411 -23.57 -27.25 20.33
N GLY A 412 -23.24 -26.13 21.00
CA GLY A 412 -22.78 -26.06 22.37
C GLY A 412 -21.26 -25.97 22.54
N ASN A 413 -20.47 -25.99 21.46
CA ASN A 413 -19.01 -25.83 21.54
C ASN A 413 -18.65 -24.42 22.01
N THR A 414 -17.49 -24.26 22.65
CA THR A 414 -17.00 -22.98 23.17
C THR A 414 -15.61 -22.64 22.69
N ALA A 415 -15.36 -21.35 22.42
CA ALA A 415 -14.04 -20.78 22.23
C ALA A 415 -13.82 -19.64 23.25
N GLN A 416 -12.64 -19.56 23.87
CA GLN A 416 -12.36 -18.60 24.94
C GLN A 416 -11.13 -17.75 24.63
N SER A 417 -11.18 -16.47 25.01
CA SER A 417 -10.00 -15.60 25.01
C SER A 417 -9.06 -15.92 26.18
N ALA A 418 -7.81 -15.50 26.07
CA ALA A 418 -6.99 -15.26 27.27
C ALA A 418 -7.66 -14.19 28.17
N PRO A 419 -7.37 -14.14 29.48
CA PRO A 419 -7.79 -13.02 30.31
C PRO A 419 -7.14 -11.73 29.80
N PHE A 420 -7.89 -10.63 29.80
CA PHE A 420 -7.36 -9.28 29.59
C PHE A 420 -8.01 -8.31 30.57
N THR A 421 -7.40 -7.14 30.74
CA THR A 421 -7.89 -6.13 31.67
C THR A 421 -8.67 -5.06 30.92
N VAL A 422 -9.84 -4.68 31.43
CA VAL A 422 -10.58 -3.52 30.91
C VAL A 422 -9.75 -2.27 31.16
N ASN A 423 -9.34 -1.60 30.09
CA ASN A 423 -8.58 -0.36 30.17
C ASN A 423 -9.48 0.80 30.61
N ALA A 424 -8.91 1.84 31.21
CA ALA A 424 -9.63 3.06 31.51
C ALA A 424 -9.94 3.85 30.23
N GLY A 425 -11.23 3.99 29.91
CA GLY A 425 -11.70 4.91 28.86
C GLY A 425 -11.78 6.36 29.37
N GLY A 426 -11.72 7.33 28.46
CA GLY A 426 -11.93 8.75 28.78
C GLY A 426 -13.38 9.16 29.03
N ASP A 427 -14.33 8.22 28.95
CA ASP A 427 -15.69 8.35 29.47
C ASP A 427 -16.03 7.08 30.26
N THR A 428 -16.74 7.25 31.38
CA THR A 428 -17.23 6.16 32.24
C THR A 428 -18.74 6.21 32.42
N SER A 429 -19.46 7.01 31.63
CA SER A 429 -20.93 7.17 31.67
C SER A 429 -21.70 5.85 31.48
N CYS A 430 -21.11 4.90 30.75
CA CYS A 430 -21.61 3.55 30.52
C CYS A 430 -21.32 2.56 31.67
N VAL A 431 -20.42 2.87 32.60
CA VAL A 431 -19.99 1.89 33.63
C VAL A 431 -21.13 1.63 34.62
N GLY A 432 -21.48 0.35 34.81
CA GLY A 432 -22.60 -0.07 35.64
C GLY A 432 -23.99 0.28 35.06
N LYS A 433 -24.08 0.60 33.76
CA LYS A 433 -25.34 0.72 33.02
C LYS A 433 -25.66 -0.57 32.29
N ASP A 434 -26.92 -0.76 31.92
CA ASP A 434 -27.32 -1.81 30.99
C ASP A 434 -26.60 -1.63 29.64
N PRO A 435 -26.19 -2.73 28.98
CA PRO A 435 -25.39 -2.66 27.76
C PRO A 435 -26.21 -2.11 26.59
N THR A 436 -25.62 -1.16 25.86
CA THR A 436 -26.07 -0.83 24.50
C THR A 436 -25.27 -1.62 23.49
N SER A 437 -25.97 -2.34 22.60
CA SER A 437 -25.39 -3.14 21.52
C SER A 437 -26.08 -2.86 20.20
N SER A 438 -25.31 -2.68 19.13
CA SER A 438 -25.82 -2.55 17.76
C SER A 438 -25.53 -3.83 16.96
N GLY A 439 -26.59 -4.51 16.55
CA GLY A 439 -26.59 -5.76 15.77
C GLY A 439 -28.04 -6.19 15.47
N PRO A 440 -28.27 -7.33 14.77
CA PRO A 440 -29.60 -7.86 14.53
C PRO A 440 -30.39 -8.06 15.85
N ALA A 441 -31.68 -7.73 15.84
CA ALA A 441 -32.47 -7.63 17.06
C ALA A 441 -32.59 -8.99 17.80
N PRO A 442 -32.46 -9.03 19.13
CA PRO A 442 -32.58 -10.27 19.90
C PRO A 442 -34.01 -10.81 19.87
N THR A 443 -34.15 -12.07 19.47
CA THR A 443 -35.40 -12.84 19.53
C THR A 443 -35.61 -13.40 20.94
N GLY A 444 -36.20 -12.58 21.81
CA GLY A 444 -36.26 -12.87 23.25
C GLY A 444 -37.32 -13.90 23.69
N VAL A 445 -37.02 -14.57 24.80
CA VAL A 445 -37.97 -15.23 25.74
C VAL A 445 -37.43 -14.90 27.16
N PRO A 446 -38.27 -14.54 28.15
CA PRO A 446 -37.84 -13.63 29.22
C PRO A 446 -37.04 -14.30 30.34
N SER A 447 -36.17 -13.51 30.98
CA SER A 447 -35.59 -13.87 32.29
C SER A 447 -36.49 -13.39 33.43
N SER A 448 -36.56 -14.20 34.48
CA SER A 448 -37.54 -14.10 35.57
C SER A 448 -37.27 -12.94 36.54
N SER A 449 -38.34 -12.31 37.02
CA SER A 449 -38.33 -11.20 37.96
C SER A 449 -37.99 -11.58 39.41
N ALA A 450 -37.06 -10.84 39.99
CA ALA A 450 -37.08 -10.39 41.38
C ALA A 450 -36.58 -8.93 41.35
N GLY A 451 -37.23 -7.91 41.92
CA GLY A 451 -38.37 -7.90 42.82
C GLY A 451 -37.99 -7.27 44.14
N GLU A 452 -38.03 -5.92 44.23
CA GLU A 452 -38.57 -5.19 45.39
C GLU A 452 -38.60 -3.65 45.22
N THR A 453 -39.77 -3.08 45.52
CA THR A 453 -40.07 -1.77 46.15
C THR A 453 -39.61 -0.41 45.60
N SER A 454 -40.64 0.38 45.23
CA SER A 454 -40.94 1.74 45.74
C SER A 454 -40.22 2.98 45.21
N ALA A 455 -40.95 3.80 44.43
CA ALA A 455 -41.56 5.08 44.89
C ALA A 455 -41.70 6.14 43.77
N THR A 456 -42.93 6.58 43.55
CA THR A 456 -43.33 7.83 42.87
C THR A 456 -42.91 9.07 43.69
N PRO A 457 -42.77 10.30 43.13
CA PRO A 457 -43.87 10.98 42.43
C PRO A 457 -43.56 11.85 41.18
N ALA A 458 -44.56 11.85 40.28
CA ALA A 458 -45.28 12.95 39.63
C ALA A 458 -44.62 14.31 39.25
N PRO A 459 -45.14 14.98 38.19
CA PRO A 459 -44.44 16.08 37.49
C PRO A 459 -44.95 17.50 37.84
N SER A 460 -44.27 18.52 37.31
CA SER A 460 -44.77 19.91 37.28
C SER A 460 -44.47 20.62 35.96
N SER A 461 -45.47 21.32 35.44
CA SER A 461 -45.57 21.96 34.13
C SER A 461 -45.38 23.48 34.16
N SER A 462 -44.86 24.07 33.07
CA SER A 462 -45.15 25.44 32.58
C SER A 462 -44.29 25.71 31.33
N ALA A 463 -44.84 25.85 30.11
CA ALA A 463 -45.58 27.00 29.56
C ALA A 463 -44.68 28.14 29.02
N THR A 464 -44.73 28.34 27.70
CA THR A 464 -44.20 29.49 26.94
C THR A 464 -45.07 30.74 27.11
N PRO A 465 -44.54 31.94 26.79
CA PRO A 465 -45.18 32.71 25.72
C PRO A 465 -44.25 33.53 24.78
N THR A 466 -44.64 33.51 23.50
CA THR A 466 -44.52 34.48 22.39
C THR A 466 -43.88 35.88 22.54
N THR A 467 -43.07 36.29 21.54
CA THR A 467 -43.15 37.51 20.66
C THR A 467 -41.77 37.74 19.98
N ALA A 468 -41.56 38.37 18.80
CA ALA A 468 -42.39 38.78 17.66
C ALA A 468 -41.47 38.99 16.41
N ALA A 469 -42.04 39.25 15.21
CA ALA A 469 -41.35 39.61 13.95
C ALA A 469 -42.31 40.48 13.08
N PRO A 470 -41.97 41.00 11.87
CA PRO A 470 -40.68 41.25 11.19
C PRO A 470 -40.52 42.79 10.88
N PRO A 471 -39.81 43.31 9.83
CA PRO A 471 -40.34 43.28 8.44
C PRO A 471 -39.34 43.30 7.24
N THR A 472 -39.80 42.68 6.12
CA THR A 472 -39.67 43.03 4.67
C THR A 472 -38.37 43.46 3.94
N THR A 473 -38.28 42.96 2.70
CA THR A 473 -37.33 43.25 1.59
C THR A 473 -37.53 44.63 0.91
N PRO A 474 -36.60 45.04 0.00
CA PRO A 474 -36.98 45.04 -1.44
C PRO A 474 -35.86 44.73 -2.48
N THR A 475 -36.28 43.97 -3.52
CA THR A 475 -36.06 44.13 -4.98
C THR A 475 -34.65 44.22 -5.63
N ALA A 476 -34.47 43.47 -6.74
CA ALA A 476 -33.40 43.60 -7.75
C ALA A 476 -33.66 44.79 -8.73
N PRO A 477 -32.75 45.09 -9.70
CA PRO A 477 -33.01 44.56 -11.06
C PRO A 477 -31.81 44.39 -12.04
N THR A 478 -32.13 43.75 -13.17
CA THR A 478 -31.56 43.91 -14.55
C THR A 478 -30.17 43.36 -14.94
N ALA A 479 -30.19 42.52 -15.99
CA ALA A 479 -29.12 42.34 -16.97
C ALA A 479 -29.14 43.48 -18.03
N PRO A 480 -28.20 43.48 -18.99
CA PRO A 480 -28.64 43.07 -20.33
C PRO A 480 -27.64 42.19 -21.10
N ALA A 481 -28.16 41.52 -22.14
CA ALA A 481 -27.38 40.82 -23.16
C ALA A 481 -27.73 41.39 -24.55
N THR A 482 -26.74 41.46 -25.44
CA THR A 482 -26.76 41.58 -26.93
C THR A 482 -25.30 41.82 -27.37
N THR A 483 -24.80 41.47 -28.58
CA THR A 483 -25.41 41.04 -29.85
C THR A 483 -24.41 40.20 -30.65
N ALA A 484 -24.89 39.31 -31.53
CA ALA A 484 -24.08 38.72 -32.61
C ALA A 484 -23.91 39.71 -33.79
N PRO A 485 -23.14 39.39 -34.85
CA PRO A 485 -23.75 38.62 -35.94
C PRO A 485 -22.83 37.57 -36.61
N ALA A 486 -23.45 36.71 -37.41
CA ALA A 486 -22.77 35.77 -38.32
C ALA A 486 -23.10 36.08 -39.78
N THR A 487 -22.17 35.79 -40.70
CA THR A 487 -22.26 35.52 -42.15
C THR A 487 -20.81 35.52 -42.69
N THR A 488 -20.37 34.81 -43.73
CA THR A 488 -21.04 34.02 -44.79
C THR A 488 -20.07 32.92 -45.28
N ALA A 489 -20.57 31.88 -45.94
CA ALA A 489 -19.74 30.83 -46.57
C ALA A 489 -19.46 31.13 -48.06
N SER A 490 -18.36 30.59 -48.62
CA SER A 490 -18.34 30.03 -50.00
C SER A 490 -17.02 29.35 -50.45
N THR A 491 -17.18 28.11 -50.93
CA THR A 491 -16.57 27.49 -52.14
C THR A 491 -15.05 27.40 -52.40
N SER A 492 -14.57 26.15 -52.44
CA SER A 492 -13.75 25.50 -53.48
C SER A 492 -12.44 26.14 -54.02
N ARG A 493 -11.35 25.33 -54.01
CA ARG A 493 -10.80 24.76 -55.27
C ARG A 493 -9.81 23.62 -55.00
N ALA A 494 -9.86 22.60 -55.86
CA ALA A 494 -8.78 21.63 -56.04
C ALA A 494 -8.02 21.96 -57.33
N SER A 495 -6.70 21.78 -57.34
CA SER A 495 -5.89 21.66 -58.57
C SER A 495 -4.46 21.20 -58.26
N GLN A 496 -4.13 19.96 -58.64
CA GLN A 496 -2.77 19.62 -59.12
C GLN A 496 -2.60 20.21 -60.54
N PRO A 497 -1.37 20.21 -61.14
CA PRO A 497 -0.89 18.99 -61.82
C PRO A 497 0.65 18.76 -61.83
N ALA A 498 1.05 17.48 -62.00
CA ALA A 498 2.15 16.94 -62.86
C ALA A 498 3.61 17.49 -62.81
N SER A 499 4.68 16.78 -63.22
CA SER A 499 5.04 15.34 -63.32
C SER A 499 6.46 15.16 -63.91
N SER A 500 7.28 14.20 -63.44
CA SER A 500 8.30 13.41 -64.20
C SER A 500 9.10 12.50 -63.22
N THR A 501 9.06 11.16 -63.27
CA THR A 501 9.67 10.14 -64.18
C THR A 501 11.21 10.10 -64.16
N SER A 502 11.90 8.94 -64.07
CA SER A 502 11.53 7.49 -64.00
C SER A 502 12.49 6.76 -63.00
N GLY A 503 12.57 5.43 -62.79
CA GLY A 503 12.04 4.17 -63.35
C GLY A 503 12.84 2.98 -62.75
N GLY A 504 12.56 1.66 -62.92
CA GLY A 504 11.43 0.96 -63.54
C GLY A 504 11.69 -0.56 -63.72
N ALA A 505 10.85 -1.44 -63.12
CA ALA A 505 10.79 -2.92 -63.25
C ALA A 505 11.97 -3.74 -62.62
N SER A 506 11.87 -5.02 -62.21
CA SER A 506 10.87 -6.12 -62.34
C SER A 506 10.95 -7.02 -61.08
N GLY A 507 10.08 -7.98 -60.73
CA GLY A 507 8.82 -8.50 -61.28
C GLY A 507 8.44 -9.80 -60.52
N SER A 508 7.15 -10.03 -60.23
CA SER A 508 6.66 -11.27 -59.58
C SER A 508 6.38 -12.39 -60.61
N PRO A 509 6.07 -13.63 -60.16
CA PRO A 509 4.64 -13.95 -60.01
C PRO A 509 4.27 -14.87 -58.83
N SER A 510 3.04 -14.76 -58.37
CA SER A 510 2.33 -15.81 -57.61
C SER A 510 1.66 -16.82 -58.56
N PRO A 511 1.13 -17.93 -58.02
CA PRO A 511 -0.21 -18.33 -58.43
C PRO A 511 -1.16 -18.51 -57.22
N SER A 512 -2.46 -18.52 -57.52
CA SER A 512 -3.55 -18.36 -56.56
C SER A 512 -4.40 -19.64 -56.36
N ALA A 513 -4.79 -19.86 -55.09
CA ALA A 513 -6.05 -20.44 -54.61
C ALA A 513 -6.59 -21.80 -55.14
N THR A 514 -6.94 -22.69 -54.21
CA THR A 514 -8.24 -23.39 -54.23
C THR A 514 -8.61 -23.89 -52.83
N ASN A 515 -9.92 -24.08 -52.59
CA ASN A 515 -10.51 -24.27 -51.26
C ASN A 515 -10.35 -25.70 -50.70
N SER A 516 -10.32 -25.83 -49.36
CA SER A 516 -11.03 -26.89 -48.62
C SER A 516 -11.00 -26.67 -47.11
N ALA A 517 -12.18 -26.69 -46.48
CA ALA A 517 -12.40 -27.01 -45.07
C ALA A 517 -13.39 -28.20 -45.03
N PRO A 518 -13.39 -29.08 -44.01
CA PRO A 518 -14.05 -28.69 -42.75
C PRO A 518 -13.45 -29.27 -41.44
N ALA A 519 -13.63 -28.49 -40.37
CA ALA A 519 -13.95 -28.84 -38.97
C ALA A 519 -13.47 -30.18 -38.34
N LYS A 520 -12.79 -30.10 -37.18
CA LYS A 520 -13.41 -30.20 -35.83
C LYS A 520 -12.38 -30.10 -34.68
N ALA A 521 -12.91 -29.99 -33.45
CA ALA A 521 -12.26 -30.07 -32.13
C ALA A 521 -11.49 -28.80 -31.66
N ALA A 522 -11.57 -28.41 -30.38
CA ALA A 522 -12.57 -28.69 -29.34
C ALA A 522 -12.49 -27.59 -28.26
N ASN A 523 -13.62 -27.28 -27.61
CA ASN A 523 -13.63 -26.37 -26.46
C ASN A 523 -13.00 -27.05 -25.23
N PHE A 524 -12.02 -26.39 -24.60
CA PHE A 524 -11.71 -26.52 -23.19
C PHE A 524 -11.67 -25.09 -22.62
N GLY A 525 -12.43 -24.70 -21.60
CA GLY A 525 -13.13 -25.50 -20.61
C GLY A 525 -12.42 -25.34 -19.28
N ALA A 526 -12.80 -24.32 -18.51
CA ALA A 526 -12.20 -24.03 -17.22
C ALA A 526 -12.53 -25.16 -16.22
N ALA A 527 -11.52 -25.63 -15.50
CA ALA A 527 -11.68 -26.55 -14.37
C ALA A 527 -10.66 -26.22 -13.28
N ALA A 528 -11.15 -26.12 -12.04
CA ALA A 528 -10.31 -25.90 -10.86
C ALA A 528 -9.54 -27.17 -10.48
N ILE A 529 -8.38 -27.00 -9.84
CA ILE A 529 -7.71 -28.06 -9.09
C ILE A 529 -7.34 -27.53 -7.71
N VAL A 530 -7.92 -28.14 -6.68
CA VAL A 530 -7.52 -28.00 -5.28
C VAL A 530 -7.02 -29.36 -4.79
N GLY A 531 -5.88 -29.36 -4.10
CA GLY A 531 -5.51 -30.40 -3.14
C GLY A 531 -4.73 -31.61 -3.68
N ALA A 532 -3.44 -31.68 -3.36
CA ALA A 532 -2.93 -32.57 -2.30
C ALA A 532 -1.41 -32.76 -2.39
N VAL A 533 -0.70 -32.50 -1.29
CA VAL A 533 0.57 -33.18 -0.98
C VAL A 533 0.48 -33.63 0.47
N ALA A 534 0.25 -34.92 0.67
CA ALA A 534 0.36 -35.57 1.96
C ALA A 534 1.70 -36.32 2.06
N ILE A 535 2.21 -36.42 3.28
CA ILE A 535 3.54 -36.91 3.65
C ILE A 535 3.69 -38.40 3.29
N ALA A 536 4.84 -38.77 2.70
CA ALA A 536 5.25 -40.16 2.56
C ALA A 536 6.08 -40.59 3.80
N LEU A 537 5.65 -41.69 4.44
CA LEU A 537 6.41 -42.39 5.48
C LEU A 537 6.38 -43.90 5.17
N LEU A 538 7.57 -44.48 5.05
CA LEU A 538 7.89 -45.90 5.32
C LEU A 538 7.05 -47.00 4.63
N ALA A 539 7.51 -47.45 3.45
CA ALA A 539 7.80 -48.87 3.15
C ALA A 539 8.50 -48.98 1.79
#